data_AF-A0A3R6K1G0-F1
#
_entry.id   AF-A0A3R6K1G0-F1
#
_cell.length_a   1.000
_cell.length_b   1.000
_cell.length_c   1.000
_cell.angle_alpha   90.00
_cell.angle_beta   90.00
_cell.angle_gamma   90.00
#
_symmetry.space_group_name_H-M   'P 1'
#
loop_
_entity.id
_entity.type
_entity.pdbx_description
1 polymer ?
#
loop_
_entity_poly.entity_id
_entity_poly.type
_entity_poly.pdbx_seq_one_letter_code
_entity_poly.pdbx_strand_id
1 'polypeptide(L)'
;MLNVHHIESRKTGGDAPNNLITLCETCHKSYHSGAVQLPKAIHRGMRFKDAAFMGIMRWAFYNKLKEVYEPQDIEIRMTFGYLTKNTRIRHHLPKEHYIDARCISGHPEAIPNNEVFYQKKVRCHNRQIHKNTILKGGIRKRNQTGYLVKGFRLFDKVAYKGREYFIFGRRQSGFFDLRNLSGCKVNKGSLSYRKIGFLEPRQYYLCERRVMDTQGCA
;
A
#
# COMPACT_ATOMS: atom_id res chain seq x y z
N MET A 1 -37.32 1.42 -30.77
CA MET A 1 -36.85 0.99 -29.43
C MET A 1 -35.58 1.76 -29.09
N LEU A 2 -35.44 2.22 -27.83
CA LEU A 2 -34.20 2.84 -27.33
C LEU A 2 -33.45 1.82 -26.47
N ASN A 3 -32.13 1.77 -26.61
CA ASN A 3 -31.25 0.88 -25.86
C ASN A 3 -30.26 1.70 -25.03
N VAL A 4 -30.00 1.23 -23.81
CA VAL A 4 -28.94 1.77 -22.98
C VAL A 4 -27.61 1.14 -23.38
N HIS A 5 -26.62 1.96 -23.66
CA HIS A 5 -25.29 1.56 -24.07
C HIS A 5 -24.23 2.05 -23.08
N HIS A 6 -23.23 1.21 -22.82
CA HIS A 6 -22.07 1.60 -22.02
C HIS A 6 -21.00 2.27 -22.90
N ILE A 7 -20.68 3.55 -22.67
CA ILE A 7 -19.66 4.31 -23.41
C ILE A 7 -18.30 3.59 -23.35
N GLU A 8 -17.87 3.21 -22.14
CA GLU A 8 -16.80 2.23 -21.92
C GLU A 8 -17.42 0.88 -21.57
N SER A 9 -16.88 -0.23 -22.09
CA SER A 9 -17.39 -1.58 -21.79
C SER A 9 -17.68 -1.78 -20.30
N ARG A 10 -18.76 -2.49 -19.94
CA ARG A 10 -19.10 -2.76 -18.53
C ARG A 10 -17.94 -3.35 -17.72
N LYS A 11 -17.05 -4.12 -18.35
CA LYS A 11 -15.87 -4.72 -17.71
C LYS A 11 -14.84 -3.69 -17.23
N THR A 12 -14.64 -2.62 -17.99
CA THR A 12 -13.67 -1.54 -17.68
C THR A 12 -14.35 -0.35 -17.02
N GLY A 13 -15.52 0.01 -17.55
CA GLY A 13 -16.34 1.16 -17.19
C GLY A 13 -17.24 0.94 -15.97
N GLY A 14 -17.73 -0.28 -15.77
CA GLY A 14 -18.82 -0.54 -14.81
C GLY A 14 -20.15 0.03 -15.30
N ASP A 15 -21.11 0.13 -14.38
CA ASP A 15 -22.52 0.45 -14.66
C ASP A 15 -22.97 1.81 -14.08
N ALA A 16 -22.01 2.73 -13.93
CA ALA A 16 -22.30 4.05 -13.38
C ALA A 16 -23.14 4.86 -14.37
N PRO A 17 -24.10 5.71 -13.94
CA PRO A 17 -24.92 6.52 -14.84
C PRO A 17 -24.12 7.38 -15.82
N ASN A 18 -22.95 7.88 -15.39
CA ASN A 18 -22.04 8.67 -16.24
C ASN A 18 -21.28 7.85 -17.30
N ASN A 19 -21.50 6.53 -17.36
CA ASN A 19 -21.01 5.62 -18.38
C ASN A 19 -22.15 5.14 -19.31
N LEU A 20 -23.39 5.58 -19.09
CA LEU A 20 -24.55 5.13 -19.84
C LEU A 20 -25.01 6.22 -20.81
N ILE A 21 -25.33 5.82 -22.03
CA ILE A 21 -25.95 6.66 -23.05
C ILE A 21 -27.11 5.91 -23.69
N THR A 22 -28.15 6.64 -24.07
CA THR A 22 -29.28 6.08 -24.82
C THR A 22 -29.01 6.19 -26.32
N LEU A 23 -29.09 5.05 -27.03
CA LEU A 23 -29.01 4.99 -28.48
C LEU A 23 -30.30 4.38 -29.04
N CYS A 24 -30.71 4.78 -30.25
CA CYS A 24 -31.74 4.02 -30.95
C CYS A 24 -31.23 2.63 -31.34
N GLU A 25 -32.14 1.70 -31.60
CA GLU A 25 -31.79 0.31 -31.89
C GLU A 25 -30.82 0.15 -33.06
N THR A 26 -30.99 0.94 -34.12
CA THR A 26 -30.13 0.93 -35.31
C THR A 26 -28.72 1.41 -34.95
N CYS A 27 -28.58 2.56 -34.29
CA CYS A 27 -27.28 3.09 -33.85
C CYS A 27 -26.59 2.14 -32.86
N HIS A 28 -27.33 1.50 -31.97
CA HIS A 28 -26.77 0.53 -31.03
C HIS A 28 -26.17 -0.68 -31.75
N LYS A 29 -26.89 -1.26 -32.73
CA LYS A 29 -26.39 -2.38 -33.55
C LYS A 29 -25.19 -1.97 -34.40
N SER A 30 -25.25 -0.81 -35.07
CA SER A 30 -24.16 -0.29 -35.89
C SER A 30 -22.90 0.06 -35.11
N TYR A 31 -23.03 0.44 -33.83
CA TYR A 31 -21.88 0.67 -32.96
C TYR A 31 -21.17 -0.64 -32.61
N HIS A 32 -21.93 -1.69 -32.24
CA HIS A 32 -21.35 -3.01 -31.94
C HIS A 32 -20.69 -3.66 -33.16
N SER A 33 -21.17 -3.37 -34.38
CA SER A 33 -20.53 -3.83 -35.61
C SER A 33 -19.36 -2.95 -36.07
N GLY A 34 -19.08 -1.84 -35.37
CA GLY A 34 -18.00 -0.90 -35.71
C GLY A 34 -18.27 0.04 -36.88
N ALA A 35 -19.49 0.02 -37.43
CA ALA A 35 -19.89 0.88 -38.55
C ALA A 35 -20.13 2.34 -38.15
N VAL A 36 -20.40 2.59 -36.86
CA VAL A 36 -20.60 3.93 -36.29
C VAL A 36 -19.73 4.07 -35.04
N GLN A 37 -19.07 5.22 -34.88
CA GLN A 37 -18.35 5.57 -33.66
C GLN A 37 -19.08 6.71 -32.94
N LEU A 38 -19.04 6.68 -31.61
CA LEU A 38 -19.56 7.77 -30.80
C LEU A 38 -18.69 9.03 -31.01
N PRO A 39 -19.29 10.23 -31.08
CA PRO A 39 -18.53 11.47 -31.15
C PRO A 39 -17.54 11.58 -30.00
N LYS A 40 -16.34 12.13 -30.25
CA LYS A 40 -15.29 12.30 -29.22
C LYS A 40 -15.73 13.12 -28.00
N ALA A 41 -16.72 14.00 -28.17
CA ALA A 41 -17.31 14.76 -27.07
C ALA A 41 -18.05 13.86 -26.07
N ILE A 42 -18.60 12.73 -26.53
CA ILE A 42 -19.28 11.74 -25.70
C ILE A 42 -18.23 10.81 -25.10
N HIS A 43 -17.79 11.14 -23.90
CA HIS A 43 -16.88 10.33 -23.13
C HIS A 43 -17.40 10.20 -21.70
N ARG A 44 -16.90 9.20 -21.01
CA ARG A 44 -17.27 8.97 -19.63
C ARG A 44 -16.83 10.15 -18.75
N GLY A 45 -17.74 10.61 -17.89
CA GLY A 45 -17.44 11.66 -16.92
C GLY A 45 -16.45 11.24 -15.82
N MET A 46 -16.06 12.20 -14.98
CA MET A 46 -15.12 11.99 -13.88
C MET A 46 -15.58 10.87 -12.93
N ARG A 47 -14.62 10.09 -12.43
CA ARG A 47 -14.86 8.99 -11.49
C ARG A 47 -14.57 9.46 -10.07
N PHE A 48 -15.53 9.32 -9.17
CA PHE A 48 -15.39 9.70 -7.75
C PHE A 48 -15.23 8.50 -6.80
N LYS A 49 -14.95 7.31 -7.33
CA LYS A 49 -14.86 6.08 -6.51
C LYS A 49 -13.86 6.21 -5.37
N ASP A 50 -12.70 6.80 -5.64
CA ASP A 50 -11.64 6.95 -4.64
C ASP A 50 -12.03 7.95 -3.55
N ALA A 51 -12.63 9.08 -3.94
CA ALA A 51 -13.15 10.08 -3.00
C ALA A 51 -14.28 9.51 -2.12
N ALA A 52 -15.23 8.79 -2.73
CA ALA A 52 -16.31 8.13 -2.02
C ALA A 52 -15.78 7.07 -1.04
N PHE A 53 -14.84 6.24 -1.49
CA PHE A 53 -14.18 5.26 -0.63
C PHE A 53 -13.51 5.90 0.58
N MET A 54 -12.71 6.96 0.36
CA MET A 54 -12.05 7.70 1.45
C MET A 54 -13.06 8.36 2.39
N GLY A 55 -14.16 8.90 1.87
CA GLY A 55 -15.23 9.50 2.67
C GLY A 55 -15.91 8.49 3.59
N ILE A 56 -16.32 7.34 3.04
CA ILE A 56 -16.94 6.26 3.80
C ILE A 56 -15.98 5.72 4.87
N MET A 57 -14.74 5.42 4.48
CA MET A 57 -13.71 4.91 5.40
C MET A 57 -13.44 5.88 6.54
N ARG A 58 -13.36 7.19 6.27
CA ARG A 58 -13.14 8.23 7.28
C ARG A 58 -14.22 8.19 8.36
N TRP A 59 -15.48 8.24 7.97
CA TRP A 59 -16.60 8.27 8.91
C TRP A 59 -16.77 6.96 9.65
N ALA A 60 -16.64 5.81 8.96
CA ALA A 60 -16.70 4.50 9.59
C ALA A 60 -15.62 4.34 10.67
N PHE A 61 -14.37 4.75 10.37
CA PHE A 61 -13.27 4.70 11.32
C PHE A 61 -13.48 5.66 12.49
N TYR A 62 -13.84 6.92 12.23
CA TYR A 62 -14.07 7.93 13.26
C TYR A 62 -15.17 7.52 14.23
N ASN A 63 -16.32 7.09 13.71
CA ASN A 63 -17.45 6.67 14.53
C ASN A 63 -17.11 5.42 15.34
N LYS A 64 -16.34 4.47 14.78
CA LYS A 64 -15.91 3.28 15.52
C LYS A 64 -14.94 3.63 16.65
N LEU A 65 -14.03 4.58 16.44
CA LEU A 65 -13.15 5.06 17.51
C LEU A 65 -13.97 5.70 18.64
N LYS A 66 -14.95 6.54 18.31
CA LYS A 66 -15.83 7.15 19.30
C LYS A 66 -16.55 6.10 20.15
N GLU A 67 -17.19 5.14 19.50
CA GLU A 67 -17.90 4.02 20.16
C GLU A 67 -17.01 3.27 21.15
N VAL A 68 -15.72 3.08 20.82
CA VAL A 68 -14.78 2.34 21.67
C VAL A 68 -14.22 3.20 22.80
N TYR A 69 -13.89 4.46 22.53
CA TYR A 69 -13.05 5.28 23.42
C TYR A 69 -13.80 6.38 24.17
N GLU A 70 -14.89 6.94 23.64
CA GLU A 70 -15.68 7.92 24.39
C GLU A 70 -16.27 7.34 25.69
N PRO A 71 -16.72 6.05 25.76
CA PRO A 71 -17.13 5.43 27.02
C PRO A 71 -16.00 5.25 28.05
N GLN A 72 -14.74 5.42 27.64
CA GLN A 72 -13.55 5.37 28.49
C GLN A 72 -13.05 6.78 28.85
N ASP A 73 -13.89 7.81 28.64
CA ASP A 73 -13.56 9.23 28.84
C ASP A 73 -12.38 9.72 27.98
N ILE A 74 -12.12 9.07 26.84
CA ILE A 74 -11.10 9.48 25.89
C ILE A 74 -11.76 10.22 24.72
N GLU A 75 -11.50 11.53 24.63
CA GLU A 75 -12.07 12.38 23.59
C GLU A 75 -11.46 12.13 22.20
N ILE A 76 -12.31 11.94 21.19
CA ILE A 76 -11.90 11.69 19.80
C ILE A 76 -12.23 12.88 18.90
N ARG A 77 -11.19 13.62 18.47
CA ARG A 77 -11.30 14.78 17.56
C ARG A 77 -10.73 14.49 16.17
N MET A 78 -11.34 15.07 15.15
CA MET A 78 -10.76 15.15 13.81
C MET A 78 -9.92 16.42 13.66
N THR A 79 -8.91 16.37 12.80
CA THR A 79 -8.13 17.55 12.41
C THR A 79 -7.89 17.53 10.90
N PHE A 80 -7.46 18.67 10.37
CA PHE A 80 -7.18 18.84 8.96
C PHE A 80 -5.68 18.97 8.71
N GLY A 81 -5.21 18.38 7.60
CA GLY A 81 -3.79 18.40 7.25
C GLY A 81 -3.21 19.80 7.05
N TYR A 82 -4.02 20.80 6.70
CA TYR A 82 -3.55 22.18 6.59
C TYR A 82 -3.20 22.79 7.95
N LEU A 83 -3.92 22.43 9.02
CA LEU A 83 -3.62 22.86 10.38
C LEU A 83 -2.30 22.25 10.84
N THR A 84 -2.14 20.93 10.69
CA THR A 84 -0.90 20.22 11.00
C THR A 84 0.29 20.80 10.22
N LYS A 85 0.11 21.08 8.92
CA LYS A 85 1.14 21.71 8.08
C LYS A 85 1.51 23.11 8.58
N ASN A 86 0.53 23.94 8.94
CA ASN A 86 0.76 25.29 9.45
C ASN A 86 1.55 25.25 10.75
N THR A 87 1.15 24.41 11.72
CA THR A 87 1.89 24.20 12.96
C THR A 87 3.32 23.76 12.67
N ARG A 88 3.51 22.74 11.83
CA ARG A 88 4.84 22.25 11.46
C ARG A 88 5.76 23.34 10.89
N ILE A 89 5.24 24.18 10.00
CA ILE A 89 6.00 25.29 9.39
C ILE A 89 6.35 26.36 10.42
N ARG A 90 5.40 26.75 11.28
CA ARG A 90 5.62 27.76 12.33
C ARG A 90 6.70 27.34 13.33
N HIS A 91 6.79 26.05 13.64
CA HIS A 91 7.80 25.50 14.54
C HIS A 91 9.07 25.01 13.81
N HIS A 92 9.24 25.33 12.52
CA HIS A 92 10.42 24.95 11.71
C HIS A 92 10.76 23.45 11.71
N LEU A 93 9.73 22.60 11.78
CA LEU A 93 9.91 21.15 11.88
C LEU A 93 9.98 20.48 10.49
N PRO A 94 10.80 19.43 10.31
CA PRO A 94 10.87 18.72 9.04
C PRO A 94 9.63 17.87 8.77
N LYS A 95 9.38 17.55 7.50
CA LYS A 95 8.22 16.76 7.08
C LYS A 95 8.47 15.27 7.31
N GLU A 96 8.00 14.78 8.44
CA GLU A 96 8.02 13.36 8.80
C GLU A 96 6.70 12.92 9.45
N HIS A 97 6.34 11.64 9.31
CA HIS A 97 5.06 11.13 9.82
C HIS A 97 4.92 11.24 11.35
N TYR A 98 6.00 10.96 12.10
CA TYR A 98 5.97 11.05 13.57
C TYR A 98 5.97 12.51 14.04
N ILE A 99 6.54 13.44 13.27
CA ILE A 99 6.50 14.87 13.53
C ILE A 99 5.09 15.42 13.29
N ASP A 100 4.42 15.00 12.22
CA ASP A 100 3.03 15.35 11.96
C ASP A 100 2.13 14.86 13.12
N ALA A 101 2.36 13.65 13.65
CA ALA A 101 1.65 13.14 14.83
C ALA A 101 1.88 13.99 16.09
N ARG A 102 3.12 14.45 16.32
CA ARG A 102 3.45 15.38 17.41
C ARG A 102 2.80 16.76 17.24
N CYS A 103 2.66 17.24 16.01
CA CYS A 103 1.90 18.47 15.75
C CYS A 103 0.40 18.27 16.03
N ILE A 104 -0.15 17.08 15.74
CA ILE A 104 -1.55 16.73 16.02
C ILE A 104 -1.82 16.64 17.53
N SER A 105 -0.86 16.19 18.33
CA SER A 105 -1.01 16.12 19.79
C SER A 105 -1.03 17.50 20.49
N GLY A 106 -0.77 18.58 19.76
CA GLY A 106 -0.71 19.94 20.33
C GLY A 106 0.62 20.28 21.01
N HIS A 107 1.60 19.38 20.99
CA HIS A 107 2.92 19.59 21.62
C HIS A 107 4.06 19.51 20.60
N PRO A 108 4.14 20.41 19.61
CA PRO A 108 5.10 20.35 18.51
C PRO A 108 6.57 20.41 18.94
N GLU A 109 6.86 21.00 20.10
CA GLU A 109 8.20 21.19 20.66
C GLU A 109 8.59 20.09 21.67
N ALA A 110 7.72 19.11 21.90
CA ALA A 110 8.04 18.00 22.81
C ALA A 110 9.31 17.28 22.36
N ILE A 111 10.19 17.03 23.34
CA ILE A 111 11.46 16.34 23.14
C ILE A 111 11.16 14.92 22.64
N PRO A 112 11.55 14.56 21.41
CA PRO A 112 11.29 13.23 20.89
C PRO A 112 12.24 12.24 21.56
N ASN A 113 11.78 10.99 21.70
CA ASN A 113 12.71 9.90 21.97
C ASN A 113 13.65 9.75 20.77
N ASN A 114 14.91 9.34 21.00
CA ASN A 114 15.87 9.04 19.94
C ASN A 114 15.51 7.77 19.17
N GLU A 115 14.39 7.12 19.48
CA GLU A 115 13.93 5.91 18.81
C GLU A 115 12.62 6.18 18.04
N VAL A 116 12.60 5.75 16.78
CA VAL A 116 11.39 5.73 15.96
C VAL A 116 11.11 4.32 15.44
N PHE A 117 9.83 3.98 15.39
CA PHE A 117 9.37 2.70 14.85
C PHE A 117 8.83 2.91 13.44
N TYR A 118 9.54 2.39 12.45
CA TYR A 118 9.08 2.40 11.08
C TYR A 118 8.25 1.15 10.81
N GLN A 119 6.97 1.34 10.47
CA GLN A 119 6.04 0.25 10.21
C GLN A 119 5.65 0.18 8.74
N LYS A 120 5.68 -1.03 8.18
CA LYS A 120 5.29 -1.29 6.79
C LYS A 120 4.30 -2.44 6.71
N LYS A 121 3.08 -2.16 6.24
CA LYS A 121 2.14 -3.22 5.85
C LYS A 121 2.71 -3.98 4.65
N VAL A 122 2.88 -5.28 4.80
CA VAL A 122 3.23 -6.16 3.68
C VAL A 122 2.02 -6.96 3.22
N ARG A 123 2.07 -7.38 1.95
CA ARG A 123 1.04 -8.24 1.36
C ARG A 123 1.03 -9.60 2.05
N CYS A 124 -0.16 -10.14 2.30
CA CYS A 124 -0.31 -11.48 2.88
C CYS A 124 -0.09 -12.57 1.81
N HIS A 125 -0.52 -12.29 0.58
CA HIS A 125 -0.51 -13.21 -0.55
C HIS A 125 -0.04 -12.50 -1.83
N ASN A 126 0.50 -13.26 -2.80
CA ASN A 126 0.73 -12.72 -4.12
C ASN A 126 -0.61 -12.53 -4.84
N ARG A 127 -0.77 -11.42 -5.54
CA ARG A 127 -1.95 -11.13 -6.39
C ARG A 127 -2.00 -12.00 -7.66
N GLN A 128 -0.95 -12.77 -7.91
CA GLN A 128 -0.78 -13.62 -9.08
C GLN A 128 -0.04 -14.91 -8.71
N ILE A 129 -0.64 -16.05 -9.03
CA ILE A 129 -0.12 -17.39 -8.69
C ILE A 129 0.94 -17.85 -9.70
N HIS A 130 0.73 -17.63 -11.00
CA HIS A 130 1.63 -18.05 -12.07
C HIS A 130 2.14 -16.85 -12.86
N LYS A 131 3.37 -16.89 -13.36
CA LYS A 131 3.89 -15.86 -14.26
C LYS A 131 3.10 -15.84 -15.59
N ASN A 132 3.04 -14.67 -16.24
CA ASN A 132 2.36 -14.53 -17.54
C ASN A 132 3.09 -15.28 -18.66
N THR A 133 4.42 -15.34 -18.61
CA THR A 133 5.24 -16.04 -19.61
C THR A 133 4.99 -17.55 -19.56
N ILE A 134 4.69 -18.13 -20.72
CA ILE A 134 4.52 -19.57 -20.91
C ILE A 134 5.89 -20.16 -21.23
N LEU A 135 6.31 -21.18 -20.49
CA LEU A 135 7.56 -21.89 -20.75
C LEU A 135 7.37 -22.92 -21.87
N LYS A 136 8.48 -23.42 -22.41
CA LYS A 136 8.48 -24.55 -23.34
C LYS A 136 7.68 -25.73 -22.74
N GLY A 137 6.78 -26.30 -23.52
CA GLY A 137 5.84 -27.33 -23.07
C GLY A 137 4.50 -26.80 -22.52
N GLY A 138 4.19 -25.51 -22.69
CA GLY A 138 2.87 -24.95 -22.35
C GLY A 138 2.64 -24.69 -20.85
N ILE A 139 3.66 -24.89 -20.01
CA ILE A 139 3.54 -24.79 -18.55
C ILE A 139 3.86 -23.37 -18.08
N ARG A 140 3.00 -22.80 -17.23
CA ARG A 140 3.26 -21.52 -16.55
C ARG A 140 3.90 -21.74 -15.18
N LYS A 141 5.09 -21.17 -15.00
CA LYS A 141 5.83 -21.24 -13.74
C LYS A 141 5.08 -20.53 -12.60
N ARG A 142 5.04 -21.16 -11.42
CA ARG A 142 4.52 -20.52 -10.20
C ARG A 142 5.37 -19.30 -9.83
N ASN A 143 4.72 -18.23 -9.38
CA ASN A 143 5.33 -16.98 -8.96
C ASN A 143 5.76 -16.98 -7.48
N GLN A 144 5.77 -18.16 -6.85
CA GLN A 144 6.11 -18.36 -5.45
C GLN A 144 7.09 -19.51 -5.32
N THR A 145 8.18 -19.26 -4.62
CA THR A 145 9.03 -20.31 -4.03
C THR A 145 8.25 -21.00 -2.91
N GLY A 146 8.66 -22.20 -2.51
CA GLY A 146 8.08 -22.94 -1.38
C GLY A 146 7.86 -22.08 -0.13
N TYR A 147 6.83 -22.40 0.66
CA TYR A 147 6.44 -21.60 1.82
C TYR A 147 7.61 -21.42 2.81
N LEU A 148 8.34 -22.51 3.07
CA LEU A 148 9.58 -22.53 3.83
C LEU A 148 10.76 -22.83 2.89
N VAL A 149 11.87 -22.11 3.05
CA VAL A 149 13.13 -22.39 2.36
C VAL A 149 14.23 -22.40 3.40
N LYS A 150 14.87 -23.56 3.60
CA LYS A 150 15.95 -23.73 4.59
C LYS A 150 15.60 -23.18 5.99
N GLY A 151 14.34 -23.33 6.43
CA GLY A 151 13.85 -22.84 7.72
C GLY A 151 13.21 -21.44 7.70
N PHE A 152 13.31 -20.70 6.60
CA PHE A 152 12.88 -19.30 6.54
C PHE A 152 11.73 -19.04 5.57
N ARG A 153 10.88 -18.06 5.92
CA ARG A 153 9.72 -17.58 5.14
C ARG A 153 9.96 -16.17 4.62
N LEU A 154 9.08 -15.73 3.73
CA LEU A 154 9.11 -14.37 3.23
C LEU A 154 8.66 -13.42 4.35
N PHE A 155 9.41 -12.34 4.54
CA PHE A 155 9.23 -11.32 5.57
C PHE A 155 9.52 -11.74 7.01
N ASP A 156 10.17 -12.90 7.23
CA ASP A 156 10.73 -13.19 8.55
C ASP A 156 11.80 -12.15 8.89
N LYS A 157 11.88 -11.82 10.18
CA LYS A 157 12.89 -10.92 10.75
C LYS A 157 14.11 -11.75 11.13
N VAL A 158 15.28 -11.29 10.71
CA VAL A 158 16.55 -12.00 10.86
C VAL A 158 17.68 -11.07 11.27
N ALA A 159 18.63 -11.60 12.03
CA ALA A 159 19.86 -10.91 12.40
C ALA A 159 20.97 -11.22 11.40
N TYR A 160 21.73 -10.20 11.02
CA TYR A 160 22.97 -10.33 10.27
C TYR A 160 23.99 -9.30 10.74
N LYS A 161 25.17 -9.74 11.18
CA LYS A 161 26.25 -8.87 11.70
C LYS A 161 25.75 -7.87 12.77
N GLY A 162 24.95 -8.36 13.72
CA GLY A 162 24.42 -7.53 14.81
C GLY A 162 23.32 -6.54 14.43
N ARG A 163 22.84 -6.54 13.18
CA ARG A 163 21.72 -5.70 12.71
C ARG A 163 20.52 -6.54 12.29
N GLU A 164 19.33 -5.97 12.43
CA GLU A 164 18.07 -6.60 12.05
C GLU A 164 17.71 -6.31 10.58
N TYR A 165 17.19 -7.32 9.89
CA TYR A 165 16.72 -7.22 8.51
C TYR A 165 15.48 -8.09 8.30
N PHE A 166 14.81 -7.87 7.15
CA PHE A 166 13.69 -8.70 6.72
C PHE A 166 14.01 -9.43 5.42
N ILE A 167 13.48 -10.63 5.26
CA ILE A 167 13.62 -11.42 4.03
C ILE A 167 12.63 -10.92 2.97
N PHE A 168 13.12 -10.27 1.92
CA PHE A 168 12.30 -9.80 0.78
C PHE A 168 12.33 -10.72 -0.44
N GLY A 169 13.25 -11.69 -0.48
CA GLY A 169 13.39 -12.62 -1.59
C GLY A 169 14.05 -13.92 -1.15
N ARG A 170 13.62 -15.03 -1.77
CA ARG A 170 14.05 -16.39 -1.39
C ARG A 170 14.33 -17.24 -2.61
N ARG A 171 15.53 -17.82 -2.66
CA ARG A 171 15.97 -18.77 -3.69
C ARG A 171 16.04 -20.16 -3.10
N GLN A 172 15.63 -21.19 -3.85
CA GLN A 172 15.66 -22.58 -3.37
C GLN A 172 17.06 -23.05 -2.94
N SER A 173 18.11 -22.48 -3.52
CA SER A 173 19.51 -22.71 -3.14
C SER A 173 19.87 -22.26 -1.71
N GLY A 174 18.97 -21.57 -1.00
CA GLY A 174 19.24 -21.05 0.35
C GLY A 174 19.91 -19.68 0.37
N PHE A 175 19.79 -18.92 -0.72
CA PHE A 175 20.20 -17.52 -0.77
C PHE A 175 18.99 -16.59 -0.64
N PHE A 176 19.15 -15.53 0.15
CA PHE A 176 18.10 -14.59 0.51
C PHE A 176 18.46 -13.17 0.14
N ASP A 177 17.43 -12.40 -0.18
CA ASP A 177 17.49 -10.95 -0.36
C ASP A 177 17.04 -10.29 0.95
N LEU A 178 18.02 -9.88 1.76
CA LEU A 178 17.78 -9.17 3.02
C LEU A 178 17.74 -7.67 2.79
N ARG A 179 16.73 -7.02 3.36
CA ARG A 179 16.59 -5.56 3.30
C ARG A 179 16.10 -5.00 4.62
N ASN A 180 16.51 -3.76 4.91
CA ASN A 180 15.80 -2.91 5.86
C ASN A 180 14.51 -2.34 5.22
N LEU A 181 13.68 -1.64 5.97
CA LEU A 181 12.44 -1.06 5.43
C LEU A 181 12.69 0.16 4.54
N SER A 182 13.89 0.77 4.59
CA SER A 182 14.35 1.75 3.60
C SER A 182 14.65 1.13 2.23
N GLY A 183 14.72 -0.21 2.13
CA GLY A 183 14.97 -0.93 0.89
C GLY A 183 16.45 -1.16 0.56
N CYS A 184 17.37 -0.76 1.43
CA CYS A 184 18.80 -1.04 1.29
C CYS A 184 19.03 -2.54 1.34
N LYS A 185 19.71 -3.08 0.32
CA LYS A 185 19.97 -4.52 0.18
C LYS A 185 21.33 -4.87 0.78
N VAL A 186 21.36 -5.92 1.60
CA VAL A 186 22.62 -6.51 2.06
C VAL A 186 23.22 -7.34 0.92
N ASN A 187 24.52 -7.17 0.67
CA ASN A 187 25.30 -7.94 -0.33
C ASN A 187 24.58 -8.11 -1.69
N LYS A 188 24.14 -6.99 -2.27
CA LYS A 188 23.39 -6.96 -3.55
C LYS A 188 22.17 -7.92 -3.60
N GLY A 189 21.58 -8.25 -2.44
CA GLY A 189 20.40 -9.12 -2.32
C GLY A 189 20.72 -10.62 -2.46
N SER A 190 21.94 -11.04 -2.10
CA SER A 190 22.34 -12.45 -2.11
C SER A 190 23.17 -12.79 -0.88
N LEU A 191 22.49 -13.32 0.15
CA LEU A 191 23.13 -13.79 1.38
C LEU A 191 22.73 -15.23 1.69
N SER A 192 23.70 -16.06 2.07
CA SER A 192 23.45 -17.46 2.42
C SER A 192 22.70 -17.57 3.75
N TYR A 193 21.75 -18.50 3.82
CA TYR A 193 21.00 -18.85 5.03
C TYR A 193 21.89 -19.20 6.24
N ARG A 194 23.12 -19.69 5.99
CA ARG A 194 24.06 -20.06 7.05
C ARG A 194 24.62 -18.87 7.81
N LYS A 195 24.52 -17.66 7.24
CA LYS A 195 25.10 -16.44 7.81
C LYS A 195 24.08 -15.62 8.60
N ILE A 196 22.83 -16.05 8.69
CA ILE A 196 21.73 -15.26 9.27
C ILE A 196 21.13 -16.00 10.47
N GLY A 197 20.79 -15.24 11.51
CA GLY A 197 20.05 -15.75 12.67
C GLY A 197 18.57 -15.44 12.52
N PHE A 198 17.71 -16.39 12.86
CA PHE A 198 16.27 -16.12 12.96
C PHE A 198 15.97 -15.28 14.21
N LEU A 199 15.07 -14.31 14.10
CA LEU A 199 14.61 -13.51 15.24
C LEU A 199 13.10 -13.69 15.47
N GLU A 200 12.30 -13.30 14.48
CA GLU A 200 10.84 -13.30 14.60
C GLU A 200 10.18 -13.82 13.32
N PRO A 201 9.05 -14.51 13.43
CA PRO A 201 8.28 -14.94 12.26
C PRO A 201 7.66 -13.74 11.55
N ARG A 202 7.34 -13.91 10.26
CA ARG A 202 6.64 -12.88 9.48
C ARG A 202 5.40 -12.35 10.19
N GLN A 203 5.24 -11.03 10.13
CA GLN A 203 4.04 -10.33 10.59
C GLN A 203 3.36 -9.60 9.43
N TYR A 204 2.12 -9.17 9.66
CA TYR A 204 1.37 -8.37 8.71
C TYR A 204 1.91 -6.94 8.56
N TYR A 205 2.47 -6.41 9.66
CA TYR A 205 3.18 -5.14 9.72
C TYR A 205 4.62 -5.46 10.12
N LEU A 206 5.57 -5.12 9.27
CA LEU A 206 6.98 -5.22 9.61
C LEU A 206 7.34 -3.97 10.39
N CYS A 207 7.98 -4.14 11.55
CA CYS A 207 8.37 -3.06 12.43
C CYS A 207 9.90 -3.01 12.54
N GLU A 208 10.49 -1.89 12.16
CA GLU A 208 11.92 -1.63 12.29
C GLU A 208 12.11 -0.52 13.33
N ARG A 209 12.82 -0.83 14.42
CA ARG A 209 13.26 0.20 15.38
C ARG A 209 14.50 0.89 14.82
N ARG A 210 14.48 2.21 14.77
CA ARG A 210 15.61 3.04 14.34
C ARG A 210 16.00 3.98 15.46
N VAL A 211 17.26 3.90 15.86
CA VAL A 211 17.87 4.92 16.70
C VAL A 211 18.31 6.04 15.77
N MET A 212 17.81 7.24 16.01
CA MET A 212 18.28 8.46 15.37
C MET A 212 19.58 8.83 16.07
N ASP A 213 20.73 8.62 15.41
CA ASP A 213 22.00 9.11 15.94
C ASP A 213 21.90 10.64 16.04
N THR A 214 22.02 11.17 17.26
CA THR A 214 22.06 12.60 17.55
C THR A 214 23.41 13.25 17.19
N GLN A 215 24.25 12.55 16.43
CA GLN A 215 25.47 13.13 15.88
C GLN A 215 25.13 13.88 14.59
N GLY A 216 24.99 15.19 14.73
CA GLY A 216 25.04 16.10 13.59
C GLY A 216 26.26 15.77 12.73
N CYS A 217 26.04 15.59 11.42
CA CYS A 217 27.13 15.70 10.46
C CYS A 217 27.74 17.09 10.59
N ALA A 218 28.97 17.15 11.10
CA ALA A 218 29.95 18.12 10.66
C ALA A 218 30.54 17.65 9.33
#